data_AF-A0A4P5VN90-F1
#
_entry.id   AF-A0A4P5VN90-F1
#
_cell.length_a   1.000
_cell.length_b   1.000
_cell.length_c   1.000
_cell.angle_alpha   90.00
_cell.angle_beta   90.00
_cell.angle_gamma   90.00
#
_symmetry.space_group_name_H-M   'P 1'
#
loop_
_entity.id
_entity.type
_entity.pdbx_description
1 polymer ?
#
loop_
_entity_poly.entity_id
_entity_poly.type
_entity_poly.pdbx_seq_one_letter_code
_entity_poly.pdbx_strand_id
1 'polypeptide(L)'
;MTTSPDNSSHDHETGSTADNDSVTSKPRRSFLRNTALAALAAGTAASLPKVEARQAASETNNKLHSPPAENLGIGNELEAMGGSPVVESDYASGERSLPSLKQRVLALKGLLVEKGILSEEKINGFVGYYEKFVGPHLGAAAVAHAWVNADFRRKLLEPPAEQPFMASAALRDFLFNTVNPETGHPFLAPQLTLGTAIGPEGEYLRIVQNGLQTTGPDKGKRIHNIVACTVCSCYPQALLGVQPTWYKSQQYRSRVISNPLGVLDEFMQDLAGTNQEKLAYYKNYRDSLDEIRTWDSNSEVRFFVIPELPSAWQKLPEQKLRQRITRNAMLGAEILLP
;
A
#
# COMPACT_ATOMS: atom_id res chain seq x y z
N MET A 1 -65.00 -16.66 -10.08
CA MET A 1 -64.08 -16.85 -8.93
C MET A 1 -62.74 -17.28 -9.49
N THR A 2 -61.86 -16.32 -9.76
CA THR A 2 -60.49 -16.57 -10.21
C THR A 2 -59.61 -15.56 -9.49
N THR A 3 -59.03 -16.00 -8.39
CA THR A 3 -58.13 -15.23 -7.53
C THR A 3 -56.71 -15.25 -8.11
N SER A 4 -56.12 -14.07 -8.25
CA SER A 4 -54.67 -13.89 -8.46
C SER A 4 -53.89 -14.32 -7.21
N PRO A 5 -52.59 -14.65 -7.33
CA PRO A 5 -51.67 -14.50 -6.22
C PRO A 5 -50.62 -13.41 -6.49
N ASP A 6 -50.62 -12.49 -5.53
CA ASP A 6 -49.58 -11.62 -4.98
C ASP A 6 -48.20 -11.51 -5.64
N ASN A 7 -47.92 -10.25 -5.95
CA ASN A 7 -46.61 -9.67 -6.17
C ASN A 7 -46.01 -9.31 -4.80
N SER A 8 -45.01 -10.08 -4.33
CA SER A 8 -44.22 -9.71 -3.15
C SER A 8 -42.81 -9.31 -3.58
N SER A 9 -42.51 -8.04 -3.39
CA SER A 9 -41.19 -7.43 -3.50
C SER A 9 -40.25 -8.03 -2.45
N HIS A 10 -39.23 -8.74 -2.89
CA HIS A 10 -38.08 -9.06 -2.05
C HIS A 10 -37.13 -7.85 -2.03
N ASP A 11 -37.27 -7.04 -0.98
CA ASP A 11 -36.23 -6.11 -0.55
C ASP A 11 -35.01 -6.93 -0.11
N HIS A 12 -33.97 -6.94 -0.94
CA HIS A 12 -32.65 -7.41 -0.54
C HIS A 12 -31.96 -6.30 0.27
N GLU A 13 -32.10 -6.35 1.60
CA GLU A 13 -31.19 -5.68 2.52
C GLU A 13 -29.77 -6.21 2.28
N THR A 14 -28.92 -5.35 1.71
CA THR A 14 -27.49 -5.60 1.58
C THR A 14 -26.85 -5.41 2.95
N GLY A 15 -26.53 -6.53 3.60
CA GLY A 15 -25.73 -6.54 4.82
C GLY A 15 -24.36 -5.93 4.56
N SER A 16 -24.17 -4.71 5.06
CA SER A 16 -22.89 -4.00 5.13
C SER A 16 -21.85 -4.86 5.86
N THR A 17 -20.97 -5.50 5.11
CA THR A 17 -19.75 -6.11 5.64
C THR A 17 -18.87 -5.02 6.24
N ALA A 18 -18.37 -5.24 7.47
CA ALA A 18 -17.49 -4.29 8.13
C ALA A 18 -16.24 -4.06 7.28
N ASP A 19 -16.10 -2.83 6.80
CA ASP A 19 -15.14 -2.44 5.78
C ASP A 19 -13.70 -2.41 6.33
N ASN A 20 -12.92 -3.44 6.05
CA ASN A 20 -11.48 -3.49 6.35
C ASN A 20 -10.70 -2.34 5.67
N ASP A 21 -11.22 -1.77 4.57
CA ASP A 21 -10.61 -0.59 3.97
C ASP A 21 -10.80 0.65 4.84
N SER A 22 -11.90 0.80 5.57
CA SER A 22 -12.12 1.94 6.48
C SER A 22 -11.10 2.02 7.63
N VAL A 23 -10.55 0.88 8.08
CA VAL A 23 -9.51 0.81 9.12
C VAL A 23 -8.13 1.13 8.52
N THR A 24 -7.89 0.74 7.26
CA THR A 24 -6.57 0.89 6.61
C THR A 24 -6.40 2.17 5.80
N SER A 25 -7.49 2.82 5.38
CA SER A 25 -7.53 3.99 4.50
C SER A 25 -7.64 5.33 5.21
N LYS A 26 -7.79 5.34 6.55
CA LYS A 26 -7.76 6.60 7.32
C LYS A 26 -6.49 7.39 6.95
N PRO A 27 -6.63 8.63 6.45
CA PRO A 27 -5.48 9.48 6.14
C PRO A 27 -4.63 9.61 7.40
N ARG A 28 -3.42 9.05 7.38
CA ARG A 28 -2.46 9.18 8.48
C ARG A 28 -1.93 10.59 8.47
N ARG A 29 -2.67 11.48 9.14
CA ARG A 29 -2.44 12.92 9.16
C ARG A 29 -1.06 13.30 9.70
N SER A 30 -0.40 12.45 10.47
CA SER A 30 0.93 12.67 11.05
C SER A 30 2.07 12.28 10.10
N PHE A 31 2.03 11.10 9.47
CA PHE A 31 2.96 10.77 8.37
C PHE A 31 2.94 11.84 7.27
N LEU A 32 1.75 12.42 7.00
CA LEU A 32 1.57 13.53 6.07
C LEU A 32 1.82 14.94 6.65
N ARG A 33 2.05 15.11 7.96
CA ARG A 33 2.26 16.45 8.55
C ARG A 33 3.65 17.00 8.24
N ASN A 34 4.65 16.14 8.13
CA ASN A 34 5.94 16.51 7.53
C ASN A 34 5.79 16.88 6.04
N THR A 35 4.72 16.42 5.39
CA THR A 35 4.39 16.71 3.98
C THR A 35 3.82 18.10 3.77
N ALA A 36 3.07 18.67 4.72
CA ALA A 36 2.55 20.04 4.57
C ALA A 36 3.68 21.09 4.60
N LEU A 37 4.67 20.94 5.49
CA LEU A 37 5.82 21.85 5.56
C LEU A 37 6.74 21.75 4.33
N ALA A 38 6.96 20.54 3.79
CA ALA A 38 7.77 20.35 2.59
C ALA A 38 7.05 20.79 1.29
N ALA A 39 5.72 20.58 1.20
CA ALA A 39 4.93 21.04 0.05
C ALA A 39 4.70 22.57 0.07
N LEU A 40 4.63 23.20 1.24
CA LEU A 40 4.64 24.67 1.37
C LEU A 40 5.97 25.28 0.90
N ALA A 41 7.09 24.59 1.11
CA ALA A 41 8.41 25.03 0.61
C ALA A 41 8.56 24.82 -0.92
N ALA A 42 7.83 23.87 -1.51
CA ALA A 42 7.89 23.55 -2.94
C ALA A 42 6.73 24.17 -3.77
N GLY A 43 5.94 25.08 -3.19
CA GLY A 43 4.73 25.57 -3.86
C GLY A 43 4.08 26.79 -3.22
N THR A 44 4.80 27.91 -3.14
CA THR A 44 4.18 29.23 -2.99
C THR A 44 4.73 30.22 -4.01
N ALA A 45 4.34 30.04 -5.26
CA ALA A 45 4.19 31.14 -6.21
C ALA A 45 2.69 31.37 -6.45
N ALA A 46 1.96 31.60 -5.37
CA ALA A 46 0.65 32.23 -5.44
C ALA A 46 0.85 33.67 -4.97
N SER A 47 0.79 34.59 -5.93
CA SER A 47 0.78 36.03 -5.74
C SER A 47 -0.17 36.45 -4.61
N LEU A 48 0.41 36.90 -3.49
CA LEU A 48 -0.30 37.64 -2.45
C LEU A 48 -0.19 39.14 -2.71
N PRO A 49 -1.23 39.95 -2.46
CA PRO A 49 -1.11 41.40 -2.51
C PRO A 49 -0.15 41.88 -1.42
N LYS A 50 0.69 42.87 -1.74
CA LYS A 50 1.53 43.58 -0.77
C LYS A 50 0.67 44.13 0.36
N VAL A 51 0.73 43.51 1.53
CA VAL A 51 0.36 44.14 2.80
C VAL A 51 1.62 44.18 3.66
N GLU A 52 2.03 45.38 4.00
CA GLU A 52 3.18 45.68 4.84
C GLU A 52 3.00 45.07 6.24
N ALA A 53 3.90 44.17 6.64
CA ALA A 53 4.04 43.76 8.03
C ALA A 53 5.50 43.91 8.44
N ARG A 54 5.81 45.09 8.98
CA ARG A 54 7.02 45.39 9.75
C ARG A 54 7.00 44.60 11.07
N GLN A 55 8.18 44.11 11.43
CA GLN A 55 8.69 43.93 12.80
C GLN A 55 7.88 43.05 13.77
N ALA A 56 8.32 41.81 13.93
CA ALA A 56 8.46 41.15 15.24
C ALA A 56 9.28 39.86 15.08
N ALA A 57 10.60 39.98 14.97
CA ALA A 57 11.52 38.89 15.23
C ALA A 57 12.49 39.37 16.31
N SER A 58 12.14 39.06 17.56
CA SER A 58 13.04 39.15 18.71
C SER A 58 12.91 37.85 19.49
N GLU A 59 14.05 37.17 19.60
CA GLU A 59 14.43 36.29 20.70
C GLU A 59 13.68 34.95 20.84
N THR A 60 14.33 33.88 20.38
CA THR A 60 14.99 32.93 21.31
C THR A 60 15.91 31.98 20.56
N ASN A 61 17.18 32.01 20.94
CA ASN A 61 18.26 31.16 20.44
C ASN A 61 18.13 29.75 21.00
N ASN A 62 18.15 28.73 20.13
CA ASN A 62 18.87 27.50 20.45
C ASN A 62 19.50 26.90 19.19
N LYS A 63 20.83 26.94 19.14
CA LYS A 63 21.67 26.56 17.99
C LYS A 63 21.71 25.03 17.86
N LEU A 64 21.22 24.50 16.73
CA LEU A 64 21.70 23.23 16.20
C LEU A 64 22.72 23.57 15.12
N HIS A 65 23.99 23.24 15.36
CA HIS A 65 25.07 23.46 14.40
C HIS A 65 24.97 22.42 13.26
N SER A 66 24.46 22.83 12.11
CA SER A 66 24.80 22.17 10.84
C SER A 66 26.21 22.63 10.41
N PRO A 67 27.06 21.73 9.89
CA PRO A 67 28.37 22.12 9.38
C PRO A 67 28.18 23.11 8.22
N PRO A 68 29.08 24.09 8.05
CA PRO A 68 29.02 25.01 6.93
C PRO A 68 29.22 24.19 5.65
N ALA A 69 28.27 24.30 4.72
CA ALA A 69 28.41 23.75 3.38
C ALA A 69 29.58 24.49 2.71
N GLU A 70 30.76 23.88 2.71
CA GLU A 70 31.85 24.29 1.84
C GLU A 70 31.44 24.11 0.39
N ASN A 71 31.94 25.02 -0.42
CA ASN A 71 31.56 25.35 -1.78
C ASN A 71 31.84 24.18 -2.75
N LEU A 72 31.03 23.12 -2.71
CA LEU A 72 30.96 22.11 -3.75
C LEU A 72 30.24 22.77 -4.93
N GLY A 73 31.01 23.21 -5.93
CA GLY A 73 30.52 23.88 -7.14
C GLY A 73 29.61 23.00 -8.00
N ILE A 74 28.42 22.70 -7.51
CA ILE A 74 27.36 21.95 -8.18
C ILE A 74 26.29 22.96 -8.58
N GLY A 75 26.22 23.25 -9.88
CA GLY A 75 25.19 24.11 -10.44
C GLY A 75 23.80 23.49 -10.29
N ASN A 76 22.86 24.31 -9.84
CA ASN A 76 21.41 24.20 -10.03
C ASN A 76 20.76 22.84 -9.67
N GLU A 77 20.82 22.44 -8.41
CA GLU A 77 20.13 21.25 -7.88
C GLU A 77 18.58 21.32 -7.94
N LEU A 78 18.00 22.48 -8.25
CA LEU A 78 16.55 22.61 -8.46
C LEU A 78 16.06 21.91 -9.75
N GLU A 79 16.93 21.64 -10.72
CA GLU A 79 16.56 20.96 -11.97
C GLU A 79 16.66 19.43 -11.87
N ALA A 80 17.37 18.89 -10.88
CA ALA A 80 17.60 17.45 -10.73
C ALA A 80 16.49 16.71 -9.95
N MET A 81 15.59 17.44 -9.28
CA MET A 81 14.55 16.86 -8.42
C MET A 81 13.22 16.77 -9.17
N GLY A 82 12.98 15.61 -9.78
CA GLY A 82 11.88 15.34 -10.70
C GLY A 82 10.49 15.80 -10.25
N GLY A 83 9.83 16.55 -11.14
CA GLY A 83 8.41 16.88 -11.07
C GLY A 83 7.99 18.02 -12.00
N SER A 84 7.95 17.80 -13.32
CA SER A 84 7.10 18.61 -14.20
C SER A 84 6.79 17.89 -15.52
N PRO A 85 5.57 18.03 -16.07
CA PRO A 85 5.21 17.42 -17.34
C PRO A 85 6.07 18.05 -18.45
N VAL A 86 6.65 17.19 -19.30
CA VAL A 86 7.45 17.59 -20.46
C VAL A 86 6.62 18.53 -21.35
N VAL A 87 7.14 19.73 -21.61
CA VAL A 87 6.55 20.69 -22.56
C VAL A 87 7.57 20.89 -23.67
N GLU A 88 7.20 20.57 -24.92
CA GLU A 88 7.91 21.11 -26.09
C GLU A 88 7.62 22.61 -26.17
N SER A 89 8.69 23.40 -26.20
CA SER A 89 8.64 24.83 -25.91
C SER A 89 9.08 25.67 -27.11
N ASP A 90 8.19 26.53 -27.64
CA ASP A 90 8.63 27.74 -28.34
C ASP A 90 8.94 28.83 -27.30
N TYR A 91 10.20 29.27 -27.27
CA TYR A 91 10.82 30.05 -26.19
C TYR A 91 10.33 31.51 -26.06
N ALA A 92 9.35 31.96 -26.86
CA ALA A 92 9.13 33.39 -27.09
C ALA A 92 8.04 34.10 -26.26
N SER A 93 7.06 33.40 -25.66
CA SER A 93 5.83 34.07 -25.18
C SER A 93 5.63 34.18 -23.66
N GLY A 94 6.56 33.72 -22.82
CA GLY A 94 6.64 34.06 -21.40
C GLY A 94 5.51 33.58 -20.46
N GLU A 95 4.34 33.19 -20.96
CA GLU A 95 3.23 32.67 -20.15
C GLU A 95 2.77 31.32 -20.70
N ARG A 96 3.02 30.24 -19.95
CA ARG A 96 2.47 28.91 -20.20
C ARG A 96 1.56 28.50 -19.06
N SER A 97 0.26 28.50 -19.31
CA SER A 97 -0.71 27.87 -18.42
C SER A 97 -1.24 26.61 -19.10
N LEU A 98 -0.97 25.44 -18.51
CA LEU A 98 -1.61 24.20 -18.95
C LEU A 98 -3.09 24.22 -18.56
N PRO A 99 -4.00 23.72 -19.41
CA PRO A 99 -5.37 23.47 -18.99
C PRO A 99 -5.42 22.58 -17.75
N SER A 100 -6.52 22.67 -16.99
CA SER A 100 -6.69 21.88 -15.76
C SER A 100 -6.49 20.38 -16.04
N LEU A 101 -6.04 19.64 -15.02
CA LEU A 101 -5.88 18.18 -15.13
C LEU A 101 -7.16 17.50 -15.62
N LYS A 102 -8.32 17.93 -15.10
CA LYS A 102 -9.64 17.43 -15.52
C LYS A 102 -9.87 17.65 -17.02
N GLN A 103 -9.61 18.85 -17.54
CA GLN A 103 -9.77 19.14 -18.97
C GLN A 103 -8.85 18.28 -19.83
N ARG A 104 -7.57 18.14 -19.44
CA ARG A 104 -6.60 17.29 -20.16
C ARG A 104 -7.02 15.83 -20.18
N VAL A 105 -7.46 15.28 -19.03
CA VAL A 105 -7.94 13.89 -18.92
C VAL A 105 -9.19 13.66 -19.77
N LEU A 106 -10.16 14.58 -19.72
CA LEU A 106 -11.40 14.46 -20.52
C LEU A 106 -11.12 14.56 -22.02
N ALA A 107 -10.21 15.43 -22.45
CA ALA A 107 -9.81 15.54 -23.85
C ALA A 107 -9.13 14.24 -24.35
N LEU A 108 -8.19 13.69 -23.57
CA LEU A 108 -7.54 12.42 -23.90
C LEU A 108 -8.54 11.25 -23.91
N LYS A 109 -9.44 11.16 -22.91
CA LYS A 109 -10.51 10.17 -22.87
C LYS A 109 -11.38 10.26 -24.13
N GLY A 110 -11.84 11.46 -24.48
CA GLY A 110 -12.68 11.69 -25.66
C GLY A 110 -12.00 11.21 -26.94
N LEU A 111 -10.73 11.58 -27.13
CA LEU A 111 -9.95 11.17 -28.30
C LEU A 111 -9.77 9.64 -28.41
N LEU A 112 -9.48 8.97 -27.29
CA LEU A 112 -9.31 7.50 -27.28
C LEU A 112 -10.63 6.76 -27.52
N VAL A 113 -11.75 7.31 -27.07
CA VAL A 113 -13.10 6.78 -27.33
C VAL A 113 -13.49 6.98 -28.79
N GLU A 114 -13.29 8.17 -29.35
CA GLU A 114 -13.57 8.46 -30.76
C GLU A 114 -12.77 7.53 -31.70
N LYS A 115 -11.52 7.24 -31.34
CA LYS A 115 -10.66 6.29 -32.07
C LYS A 115 -11.01 4.81 -31.85
N GLY A 116 -11.99 4.49 -31.00
CA GLY A 116 -12.38 3.11 -30.69
C GLY A 116 -11.36 2.30 -29.90
N ILE A 117 -10.31 2.94 -29.35
CA ILE A 117 -9.25 2.28 -28.56
C ILE A 117 -9.78 1.92 -27.16
N LEU A 118 -10.67 2.77 -26.62
CA LEU A 118 -11.26 2.65 -25.30
C LEU A 118 -12.78 2.81 -25.38
N SER A 119 -13.53 2.23 -24.46
CA SER A 119 -14.96 2.53 -24.27
C SER A 119 -15.23 2.94 -22.83
N GLU A 120 -16.31 3.69 -22.60
CA GLU A 120 -16.71 4.06 -21.22
C GLU A 120 -17.02 2.81 -20.38
N GLU A 121 -17.63 1.81 -20.99
CA GLU A 121 -17.88 0.51 -20.35
C GLU A 121 -16.58 -0.15 -19.88
N LYS A 122 -15.53 -0.16 -20.70
CA LYS A 122 -14.22 -0.72 -20.31
C LYS A 122 -13.59 0.05 -19.15
N ILE A 123 -13.70 1.38 -19.13
CA ILE A 123 -13.22 2.19 -18.00
C ILE A 123 -13.98 1.81 -16.72
N ASN A 124 -15.32 1.81 -16.80
CA ASN A 124 -16.16 1.50 -15.65
C ASN A 124 -15.95 0.06 -15.14
N GLY A 125 -15.70 -0.89 -16.04
CA GLY A 125 -15.33 -2.27 -15.70
C GLY A 125 -14.01 -2.34 -14.95
N PHE A 126 -12.97 -1.60 -15.39
CA PHE A 126 -11.69 -1.54 -14.69
C PHE A 126 -11.81 -0.91 -13.30
N VAL A 127 -12.58 0.18 -13.17
CA VAL A 127 -12.86 0.82 -11.88
C VAL A 127 -13.60 -0.16 -10.96
N GLY A 128 -14.68 -0.78 -11.44
CA GLY A 128 -15.46 -1.76 -10.68
C GLY A 128 -14.64 -2.97 -10.23
N TYR A 129 -13.66 -3.42 -11.03
CA TYR A 129 -12.75 -4.51 -10.66
C TYR A 129 -11.98 -4.22 -9.37
N TYR A 130 -11.33 -3.05 -9.29
CA TYR A 130 -10.54 -2.67 -8.11
C TYR A 130 -11.37 -2.11 -6.95
N GLU A 131 -12.56 -1.59 -7.20
CA GLU A 131 -13.45 -1.11 -6.13
C GLU A 131 -14.19 -2.25 -5.42
N LYS A 132 -14.49 -3.35 -6.12
CA LYS A 132 -15.42 -4.38 -5.61
C LYS A 132 -14.79 -5.75 -5.43
N PHE A 133 -13.84 -6.13 -6.27
CA PHE A 133 -13.37 -7.52 -6.35
C PHE A 133 -11.93 -7.69 -5.86
N VAL A 134 -11.02 -6.79 -6.22
CA VAL A 134 -9.61 -6.90 -5.83
C VAL A 134 -9.26 -5.90 -4.76
N GLY A 135 -8.94 -6.43 -3.58
CA GLY A 135 -8.55 -5.62 -2.43
C GLY A 135 -7.82 -6.45 -1.37
N PRO A 136 -7.39 -5.82 -0.27
CA PRO A 136 -6.57 -6.44 0.77
C PRO A 136 -7.26 -7.62 1.48
N HIS A 137 -8.56 -7.79 1.35
CA HIS A 137 -9.27 -8.96 1.87
C HIS A 137 -8.76 -10.29 1.26
N LEU A 138 -8.27 -10.28 0.01
CA LEU A 138 -7.67 -11.47 -0.64
C LEU A 138 -6.35 -11.86 0.04
N GLY A 139 -5.45 -10.89 0.23
CA GLY A 139 -4.22 -11.09 1.00
C GLY A 139 -4.51 -11.54 2.44
N ALA A 140 -5.50 -10.94 3.10
CA ALA A 140 -5.89 -11.30 4.46
C ALA A 140 -6.39 -12.75 4.54
N ALA A 141 -7.11 -13.24 3.52
CA ALA A 141 -7.51 -14.64 3.42
C ALA A 141 -6.31 -15.58 3.32
N ALA A 142 -5.35 -15.25 2.45
CA ALA A 142 -4.13 -16.03 2.30
C ALA A 142 -3.28 -16.09 3.59
N VAL A 143 -3.11 -14.95 4.28
CA VAL A 143 -2.37 -14.87 5.54
C VAL A 143 -3.06 -15.67 6.65
N ALA A 144 -4.37 -15.49 6.83
CA ALA A 144 -5.11 -16.22 7.86
C ALA A 144 -5.03 -17.73 7.62
N HIS A 145 -5.18 -18.17 6.36
CA HIS A 145 -5.04 -19.58 6.02
C HIS A 145 -3.63 -20.09 6.27
N ALA A 146 -2.59 -19.33 5.92
CA ALA A 146 -1.19 -19.70 6.20
C ALA A 146 -0.88 -19.80 7.70
N TRP A 147 -1.56 -19.03 8.57
CA TRP A 147 -1.37 -19.17 10.01
C TRP A 147 -1.96 -20.47 10.58
N VAL A 148 -3.07 -20.97 10.04
CA VAL A 148 -3.74 -22.19 10.51
C VAL A 148 -3.37 -23.44 9.72
N ASN A 149 -2.68 -23.30 8.58
CA ASN A 149 -2.27 -24.38 7.69
C ASN A 149 -0.75 -24.34 7.45
N ALA A 150 -0.01 -25.17 8.19
CA ALA A 150 1.45 -25.22 8.11
C ALA A 150 1.98 -25.68 6.74
N ASP A 151 1.29 -26.60 6.08
CA ASP A 151 1.68 -27.08 4.75
C ASP A 151 1.51 -26.01 3.67
N PHE A 152 0.39 -25.28 3.72
CA PHE A 152 0.17 -24.14 2.83
C PHE A 152 1.24 -23.07 3.06
N ARG A 153 1.50 -22.71 4.31
CA ARG A 153 2.54 -21.73 4.67
C ARG A 153 3.93 -22.15 4.18
N ARG A 154 4.32 -23.41 4.37
CA ARG A 154 5.60 -23.94 3.88
C ARG A 154 5.73 -23.81 2.37
N LYS A 155 4.68 -24.17 1.61
CA LYS A 155 4.66 -24.02 0.14
C LYS A 155 4.84 -22.57 -0.32
N LEU A 156 4.36 -21.59 0.45
CA LEU A 156 4.54 -20.17 0.14
C LEU A 156 5.96 -19.68 0.43
N LEU A 157 6.55 -20.10 1.54
CA LEU A 157 7.83 -19.57 2.04
C LEU A 157 9.05 -20.27 1.45
N GLU A 158 8.90 -21.55 1.10
CA GLU A 158 9.99 -22.41 0.64
C GLU A 158 9.66 -23.01 -0.74
N PRO A 159 9.46 -22.17 -1.78
CA PRO A 159 9.32 -22.71 -3.13
C PRO A 159 10.65 -23.38 -3.55
N PRO A 160 10.60 -24.49 -4.29
CA PRO A 160 11.80 -25.11 -4.89
C PRO A 160 12.59 -24.11 -5.73
N ALA A 161 13.92 -24.25 -5.76
CA ALA A 161 14.80 -23.34 -6.50
C ALA A 161 14.50 -23.32 -8.00
N GLU A 162 14.07 -24.46 -8.55
CA GLU A 162 13.68 -24.62 -9.96
C GLU A 162 12.31 -24.00 -10.28
N GLN A 163 11.50 -23.70 -9.25
CA GLN A 163 10.16 -23.12 -9.39
C GLN A 163 9.94 -21.99 -8.36
N PRO A 164 10.71 -20.89 -8.44
CA PRO A 164 10.74 -19.85 -7.40
C PRO A 164 9.40 -19.11 -7.22
N PHE A 165 8.49 -19.23 -8.18
CA PHE A 165 7.18 -18.59 -8.20
C PHE A 165 6.01 -19.55 -7.96
N MET A 166 6.26 -20.76 -7.45
CA MET A 166 5.18 -21.67 -7.00
C MET A 166 4.25 -21.04 -5.97
N ALA A 167 4.73 -20.06 -5.20
CA ALA A 167 3.89 -19.33 -4.26
C ALA A 167 2.73 -18.60 -4.97
N SER A 168 2.96 -18.01 -6.16
CA SER A 168 1.89 -17.42 -6.97
C SER A 168 0.80 -18.43 -7.32
N ALA A 169 1.21 -19.62 -7.78
CA ALA A 169 0.28 -20.68 -8.16
C ALA A 169 -0.49 -21.23 -6.96
N ALA A 170 0.19 -21.46 -5.83
CA ALA A 170 -0.44 -21.91 -4.60
C ALA A 170 -1.48 -20.90 -4.08
N LEU A 171 -1.17 -19.60 -4.13
CA LEU A 171 -2.10 -18.54 -3.76
C LEU A 171 -3.29 -18.46 -4.73
N ARG A 172 -3.04 -18.52 -6.05
CA ARG A 172 -4.09 -18.60 -7.06
C ARG A 172 -5.04 -19.75 -6.77
N ASP A 173 -4.51 -20.96 -6.59
CA ASP A 173 -5.31 -22.17 -6.40
C ASP A 173 -6.11 -22.10 -5.11
N PHE A 174 -5.53 -21.57 -4.03
CA PHE A 174 -6.25 -21.33 -2.80
C PHE A 174 -7.41 -20.34 -3.01
N LEU A 175 -7.15 -19.17 -3.58
CA LEU A 175 -8.17 -18.13 -3.74
C LEU A 175 -9.27 -18.55 -4.73
N PHE A 176 -8.92 -19.31 -5.77
CA PHE A 176 -9.88 -19.78 -6.78
C PHE A 176 -10.72 -20.97 -6.32
N ASN A 177 -10.14 -21.91 -5.56
CA ASN A 177 -10.84 -23.14 -5.17
C ASN A 177 -11.52 -23.07 -3.79
N THR A 178 -11.25 -22.02 -3.00
CA THR A 178 -11.82 -21.87 -1.66
C THR A 178 -13.01 -20.93 -1.68
N VAL A 179 -14.17 -21.43 -1.24
CA VAL A 179 -15.37 -20.62 -1.06
C VAL A 179 -15.18 -19.69 0.13
N ASN A 180 -15.33 -18.39 -0.11
CA ASN A 180 -15.39 -17.39 0.94
C ASN A 180 -16.71 -17.58 1.72
N PRO A 181 -16.66 -17.89 3.03
CA PRO A 181 -17.86 -18.14 3.83
C PRO A 181 -18.72 -16.89 4.02
N GLU A 182 -18.18 -15.69 3.76
CA GLU A 182 -18.93 -14.43 3.89
C GLU A 182 -19.74 -14.10 2.64
N THR A 183 -19.32 -14.59 1.46
CA THR A 183 -20.00 -14.29 0.18
C THR A 183 -20.65 -15.51 -0.46
N GLY A 184 -20.30 -16.73 -0.04
CA GLY A 184 -20.77 -17.97 -0.67
C GLY A 184 -20.14 -18.25 -2.04
N HIS A 185 -19.17 -17.46 -2.46
CA HIS A 185 -18.45 -17.59 -3.74
C HIS A 185 -16.95 -17.76 -3.50
N PRO A 186 -16.16 -18.29 -4.46
CA PRO A 186 -14.71 -18.27 -4.37
C PRO A 186 -14.14 -16.88 -4.06
N PHE A 187 -13.01 -16.81 -3.35
CA PHE A 187 -12.34 -15.53 -3.08
C PHE A 187 -11.94 -14.83 -4.39
N LEU A 188 -11.43 -15.60 -5.36
CA LEU A 188 -11.07 -15.09 -6.66
C LEU A 188 -12.21 -15.33 -7.65
N ALA A 189 -12.78 -14.25 -8.18
CA ALA A 189 -13.70 -14.34 -9.32
C ALA A 189 -12.98 -14.93 -10.56
N PRO A 190 -13.70 -15.51 -11.53
CA PRO A 190 -13.11 -15.96 -12.79
C PRO A 190 -12.27 -14.86 -13.44
N GLN A 191 -10.98 -15.13 -13.64
CA GLN A 191 -10.03 -14.11 -14.06
C GLN A 191 -9.91 -14.04 -15.59
N LEU A 192 -9.60 -12.84 -16.08
CA LEU A 192 -9.15 -12.57 -17.45
C LEU A 192 -7.82 -13.29 -17.78
N THR A 193 -7.07 -13.72 -16.77
CA THR A 193 -5.78 -14.41 -16.90
C THR A 193 -5.89 -15.87 -17.37
N LEU A 194 -7.11 -16.35 -17.67
CA LEU A 194 -7.37 -17.75 -18.05
C LEU A 194 -6.86 -18.76 -16.99
N GLY A 195 -6.80 -18.33 -15.73
CA GLY A 195 -6.30 -19.15 -14.62
C GLY A 195 -4.78 -19.29 -14.57
N THR A 196 -4.01 -18.53 -15.35
CA THR A 196 -2.53 -18.62 -15.35
C THR A 196 -1.88 -17.81 -14.22
N ALA A 197 -2.54 -16.74 -13.75
CA ALA A 197 -2.08 -15.88 -12.66
C ALA A 197 -3.26 -15.45 -11.78
N ILE A 198 -2.97 -14.95 -10.57
CA ILE A 198 -3.98 -14.43 -9.64
C ILE A 198 -4.68 -13.20 -10.24
N GLY A 199 -3.92 -12.33 -10.90
CA GLY A 199 -4.38 -11.07 -11.46
C GLY A 199 -3.19 -10.15 -11.77
N PRO A 200 -3.45 -8.89 -12.18
CA PRO A 200 -2.40 -7.92 -12.50
C PRO A 200 -1.43 -7.69 -11.34
N GLU A 201 -0.14 -7.60 -11.67
CA GLU A 201 0.95 -7.46 -10.68
C GLU A 201 0.88 -8.53 -9.58
N GLY A 202 0.56 -9.76 -9.96
CA GLY A 202 0.47 -10.93 -9.11
C GLY A 202 1.01 -12.19 -9.78
N GLU A 203 1.69 -12.03 -10.92
CA GLU A 203 2.24 -13.10 -11.74
C GLU A 203 3.40 -13.80 -11.02
N TYR A 204 4.30 -13.01 -10.43
CA TYR A 204 5.52 -13.49 -9.76
C TYR A 204 5.60 -12.98 -8.33
N LEU A 205 5.08 -13.76 -7.38
CA LEU A 205 5.07 -13.41 -5.97
C LEU A 205 6.21 -14.10 -5.22
N ARG A 206 6.91 -13.32 -4.40
CA ARG A 206 7.82 -13.81 -3.37
C ARG A 206 7.24 -13.52 -2.00
N ILE A 207 6.99 -14.58 -1.23
CA ILE A 207 6.39 -14.45 0.09
C ILE A 207 7.50 -14.44 1.14
N VAL A 208 7.41 -13.48 2.05
CA VAL A 208 8.36 -13.31 3.16
C VAL A 208 7.58 -13.25 4.47
N GLN A 209 8.20 -13.63 5.58
CA GLN A 209 7.50 -13.74 6.85
C GLN A 209 8.18 -12.96 7.98
N ASN A 210 7.35 -12.26 8.76
CA ASN A 210 7.78 -11.64 10.01
C ASN A 210 7.75 -12.63 11.20
N GLY A 211 8.63 -12.40 12.16
CA GLY A 211 8.74 -13.16 13.40
C GLY A 211 10.03 -13.99 13.49
N LEU A 212 10.05 -14.95 14.40
CA LEU A 212 11.21 -15.83 14.62
C LEU A 212 11.37 -16.81 13.44
N GLN A 213 12.54 -16.78 12.80
CA GLN A 213 12.94 -17.71 11.74
C GLN A 213 14.14 -18.54 12.21
N THR A 214 14.05 -19.86 12.08
CA THR A 214 15.05 -20.83 12.54
C THR A 214 15.78 -21.52 11.38
N THR A 215 16.08 -20.77 10.32
CA THR A 215 16.74 -21.35 9.14
C THR A 215 18.25 -21.51 9.38
N GLY A 216 18.70 -22.75 9.55
CA GLY A 216 20.12 -23.10 9.71
C GLY A 216 20.48 -23.66 11.10
N PRO A 217 21.77 -23.95 11.34
CA PRO A 217 22.27 -24.50 12.62
C PRO A 217 22.35 -23.48 13.76
N ASP A 218 22.16 -22.19 13.47
CA ASP A 218 22.29 -21.11 14.44
C ASP A 218 21.00 -20.87 15.25
N LYS A 219 21.12 -20.13 16.37
CA LYS A 219 19.97 -19.63 17.12
C LYS A 219 19.06 -18.81 16.18
N GLY A 220 17.76 -19.09 16.21
CA GLY A 220 16.79 -18.41 15.32
C GLY A 220 16.82 -16.89 15.47
N LYS A 221 16.61 -16.18 14.36
CA LYS A 221 16.58 -14.71 14.28
C LYS A 221 15.14 -14.22 14.14
N ARG A 222 14.78 -13.19 14.90
CA ARG A 222 13.51 -12.47 14.74
C ARG A 222 13.67 -11.39 13.69
N ILE A 223 13.00 -11.59 12.55
CA ILE A 223 13.11 -10.74 11.36
C ILE A 223 11.80 -10.00 11.12
N HIS A 224 11.89 -8.71 10.78
CA HIS A 224 10.80 -7.93 10.22
C HIS A 224 11.09 -7.60 8.75
N ASN A 225 10.11 -7.75 7.88
CA ASN A 225 10.23 -7.46 6.45
C ASN A 225 9.33 -6.27 6.12
N ILE A 226 9.80 -5.36 5.29
CA ILE A 226 9.04 -4.21 4.78
C ILE A 226 9.25 -4.08 3.27
N VAL A 227 8.16 -3.81 2.52
CA VAL A 227 8.14 -3.81 1.05
C VAL A 227 8.09 -2.39 0.50
N ALA A 228 8.84 -2.15 -0.57
CA ALA A 228 8.88 -0.88 -1.27
C ALA A 228 8.94 -1.06 -2.79
N CYS A 229 8.75 0.05 -3.49
CA CYS A 229 9.19 0.23 -4.87
C CYS A 229 9.81 1.62 -4.97
N THR A 230 11.12 1.70 -4.85
CA THR A 230 11.83 2.99 -4.79
C THR A 230 11.74 3.75 -6.11
N VAL A 231 11.70 3.03 -7.24
CA VAL A 231 11.71 3.61 -8.59
C VAL A 231 10.34 4.14 -9.01
N CYS A 232 9.24 3.49 -8.62
CA CYS A 232 7.89 3.91 -9.03
C CYS A 232 6.81 3.55 -8.00
N SER A 233 6.10 2.44 -8.20
CA SER A 233 4.96 2.04 -7.40
C SER A 233 4.56 0.56 -7.55
N CYS A 234 5.48 -0.31 -8.00
CA CYS A 234 5.24 -1.76 -8.13
C CYS A 234 4.67 -2.32 -6.82
N TYR A 235 3.61 -3.13 -6.92
CA TYR A 235 2.81 -3.54 -5.78
C TYR A 235 2.03 -4.83 -6.07
N PRO A 236 1.81 -5.74 -5.10
CA PRO A 236 1.06 -6.98 -5.33
C PRO A 236 -0.45 -6.70 -5.48
N GLN A 237 -0.85 -6.05 -6.59
CA GLN A 237 -2.21 -5.54 -6.78
C GLN A 237 -3.24 -6.67 -6.73
N ALA A 238 -2.94 -7.83 -7.29
CA ALA A 238 -3.80 -9.02 -7.25
C ALA A 238 -4.20 -9.49 -5.84
N LEU A 239 -3.44 -9.13 -4.79
CA LEU A 239 -3.74 -9.50 -3.40
C LEU A 239 -4.16 -8.32 -2.53
N LEU A 240 -3.72 -7.12 -2.87
CA LEU A 240 -3.82 -5.96 -2.00
C LEU A 240 -4.60 -4.78 -2.60
N GLY A 241 -5.08 -4.90 -3.84
CA GLY A 241 -5.76 -3.82 -4.57
C GLY A 241 -4.79 -2.75 -5.05
N VAL A 242 -5.32 -1.56 -5.35
CA VAL A 242 -4.51 -0.41 -5.76
C VAL A 242 -3.65 0.14 -4.62
N GLN A 243 -2.47 0.66 -4.96
CA GLN A 243 -1.52 1.16 -3.98
C GLN A 243 -2.10 2.36 -3.20
N PRO A 244 -1.96 2.38 -1.86
CA PRO A 244 -2.31 3.56 -1.09
C PRO A 244 -1.38 4.74 -1.44
N THR A 245 -1.87 5.97 -1.30
CA THR A 245 -1.11 7.18 -1.64
C THR A 245 0.22 7.28 -0.91
N TRP A 246 0.29 6.87 0.36
CA TRP A 246 1.53 6.91 1.14
C TRP A 246 2.61 6.01 0.54
N TYR A 247 2.25 4.87 -0.05
CA TYR A 247 3.21 3.93 -0.64
C TYR A 247 3.86 4.52 -1.89
N LYS A 248 3.07 5.26 -2.69
CA LYS A 248 3.53 5.95 -3.90
C LYS A 248 4.32 7.23 -3.62
N SER A 249 4.28 7.71 -2.38
CA SER A 249 4.88 8.97 -1.97
C SER A 249 6.41 8.92 -2.03
N GLN A 250 7.05 10.03 -2.41
CA GLN A 250 8.51 10.15 -2.37
C GLN A 250 9.06 10.00 -0.95
N GLN A 251 8.28 10.41 0.05
CA GLN A 251 8.64 10.37 1.47
C GLN A 251 8.83 8.92 1.96
N TYR A 252 7.88 8.04 1.64
CA TYR A 252 8.02 6.63 1.94
C TYR A 252 9.16 6.01 1.13
N ARG A 253 9.15 6.19 -0.19
CA ARG A 253 10.05 5.51 -1.13
C ARG A 253 11.53 5.87 -0.92
N SER A 254 11.84 7.10 -0.51
CA SER A 254 13.23 7.53 -0.24
C SER A 254 13.76 7.07 1.12
N ARG A 255 12.88 6.90 2.12
CA ARG A 255 13.28 6.59 3.51
C ARG A 255 13.20 5.13 3.86
N VAL A 256 12.30 4.37 3.25
CA VAL A 256 12.06 2.96 3.61
C VAL A 256 13.32 2.10 3.46
N ILE A 257 14.23 2.43 2.55
CA ILE A 257 15.51 1.71 2.40
C ILE A 257 16.58 2.23 3.38
N SER A 258 16.69 3.56 3.56
CA SER A 258 17.76 4.18 4.34
C SER A 258 17.49 4.23 5.85
N ASN A 259 16.22 4.24 6.26
CA ASN A 259 15.77 4.21 7.65
C ASN A 259 14.45 3.43 7.80
N PRO A 260 14.44 2.11 7.54
CA PRO A 260 13.23 1.29 7.64
C PRO A 260 12.64 1.25 9.05
N LEU A 261 13.49 1.26 10.08
CA LEU A 261 13.04 1.22 11.47
C LEU A 261 12.31 2.51 11.85
N GLY A 262 12.82 3.68 11.43
CA GLY A 262 12.15 4.96 11.65
C GLY A 262 10.81 5.06 10.93
N VAL A 263 10.69 4.47 9.74
CA VAL A 263 9.39 4.37 9.03
C VAL A 263 8.42 3.50 9.82
N LEU A 264 8.86 2.32 10.28
CA LEU A 264 8.02 1.45 11.12
C LEU A 264 7.62 2.15 12.43
N ASP A 265 8.54 2.87 13.07
CA ASP A 265 8.28 3.66 14.29
C ASP A 265 7.15 4.68 14.06
N GLU A 266 7.19 5.42 12.95
CA GLU A 266 6.16 6.41 12.60
C GLU A 266 4.79 5.76 12.34
N PHE A 267 4.76 4.66 11.57
CA PHE A 267 3.51 3.95 11.30
C PHE A 267 2.87 3.39 12.57
N MET A 268 3.69 2.87 13.48
CA MET A 268 3.22 2.29 14.74
C MET A 268 2.82 3.35 15.76
N GLN A 269 3.48 4.52 15.79
CA GLN A 269 3.02 5.68 16.56
C GLN A 269 1.66 6.17 16.06
N ASP A 270 1.47 6.25 14.74
CA ASP A 270 0.19 6.63 14.13
C ASP A 270 -0.92 5.63 14.45
N LEU A 271 -0.62 4.33 14.45
CA LEU A 271 -1.58 3.26 14.76
C LEU A 271 -1.93 3.20 16.25
N ALA A 272 -0.95 3.34 17.12
CA ALA A 272 -1.13 3.28 18.57
C ALA A 272 -1.78 4.57 19.11
N GLY A 273 -1.52 5.72 18.47
CA GLY A 273 -1.95 7.03 18.95
C GLY A 273 -1.40 7.30 20.35
N THR A 274 -2.28 7.66 21.29
CA THR A 274 -1.92 7.90 22.69
C THR A 274 -2.02 6.67 23.60
N ASN A 275 -2.35 5.50 23.05
CA ASN A 275 -2.55 4.27 23.83
C ASN A 275 -1.18 3.70 24.29
N GLN A 276 -0.92 3.80 25.59
CA GLN A 276 0.35 3.39 26.19
C GLN A 276 0.59 1.88 26.12
N GLU A 277 -0.44 1.05 26.18
CA GLU A 277 -0.30 -0.41 26.08
C GLU A 277 0.14 -0.82 24.67
N LYS A 278 -0.45 -0.20 23.64
CA LYS A 278 -0.06 -0.42 22.24
C LYS A 278 1.35 0.05 21.95
N LEU A 279 1.74 1.22 22.49
CA LEU A 279 3.10 1.72 22.37
C LEU A 279 4.11 0.82 23.09
N ALA A 280 3.79 0.33 24.29
CA ALA A 280 4.63 -0.60 25.03
C ALA A 280 4.76 -1.94 24.30
N TYR A 281 3.66 -2.47 23.74
CA TYR A 281 3.68 -3.68 22.92
C TYR A 281 4.61 -3.52 21.71
N TYR A 282 4.47 -2.40 20.97
CA TYR A 282 5.35 -2.12 19.84
C TYR A 282 6.81 -1.97 20.27
N LYS A 283 7.08 -1.27 21.38
CA LYS A 283 8.43 -1.12 21.90
C LYS A 283 9.08 -2.48 22.20
N ASN A 284 8.35 -3.38 22.88
CA ASN A 284 8.85 -4.73 23.15
C ASN A 284 9.09 -5.52 21.87
N TYR A 285 8.21 -5.41 20.88
CA TYR A 285 8.40 -6.03 19.57
C TYR A 285 9.68 -5.51 18.91
N ARG A 286 9.83 -4.19 18.83
CA ARG A 286 10.98 -3.49 18.23
C ARG A 286 12.30 -3.89 18.90
N ASP A 287 12.34 -3.88 20.23
CA ASP A 287 13.53 -4.21 21.01
C ASP A 287 13.92 -5.70 20.88
N SER A 288 12.99 -6.55 20.43
CA SER A 288 13.23 -7.98 20.18
C SER A 288 13.71 -8.30 18.76
N LEU A 289 13.75 -7.33 17.84
CA LEU A 289 14.14 -7.55 16.45
C LEU A 289 15.66 -7.72 16.34
N ASP A 290 16.08 -8.80 15.67
CA ASP A 290 17.49 -8.99 15.29
C ASP A 290 17.81 -8.32 13.94
N GLU A 291 16.80 -8.22 13.06
CA GLU A 291 17.00 -7.77 11.68
C GLU A 291 15.72 -7.15 11.09
N ILE A 292 15.89 -6.10 10.29
CA ILE A 292 14.84 -5.58 9.40
C ILE A 292 15.30 -5.70 7.95
N ARG A 293 14.52 -6.37 7.12
CA ARG A 293 14.77 -6.58 5.69
C ARG A 293 13.86 -5.70 4.85
N THR A 294 14.45 -4.93 3.96
CA THR A 294 13.75 -4.11 2.99
C THR A 294 13.72 -4.83 1.64
N TRP A 295 12.52 -4.91 1.04
CA TRP A 295 12.31 -5.59 -0.23
C TRP A 295 11.90 -4.57 -1.28
N ASP A 296 12.86 -4.17 -2.12
CA ASP A 296 12.63 -3.21 -3.19
C ASP A 296 12.19 -3.92 -4.47
N SER A 297 10.96 -3.63 -4.91
CA SER A 297 10.32 -4.24 -6.09
C SER A 297 10.81 -3.54 -7.37
N ASN A 298 12.06 -3.82 -7.76
CA ASN A 298 12.72 -3.26 -8.93
C ASN A 298 12.67 -4.16 -10.19
N SER A 299 11.89 -5.24 -10.14
CA SER A 299 11.64 -6.18 -11.24
C SER A 299 10.14 -6.54 -11.28
N GLU A 300 9.75 -7.55 -12.05
CA GLU A 300 8.37 -8.08 -12.04
C GLU A 300 8.04 -8.94 -10.81
N VAL A 301 9.02 -9.19 -9.93
CA VAL A 301 8.73 -9.84 -8.64
C VAL A 301 7.97 -8.88 -7.74
N ARG A 302 6.91 -9.37 -7.11
CA ARG A 302 6.14 -8.67 -6.08
C ARG A 302 6.33 -9.34 -4.75
N PHE A 303 6.74 -8.56 -3.75
CA PHE A 303 6.94 -9.06 -2.40
C PHE A 303 5.65 -8.91 -1.59
N PHE A 304 5.33 -9.94 -0.81
CA PHE A 304 4.16 -9.96 0.06
C PHE A 304 4.54 -10.51 1.43
N VAL A 305 4.15 -9.80 2.50
CA VAL A 305 4.53 -10.14 3.87
C VAL A 305 3.42 -10.96 4.53
N ILE A 306 3.78 -12.11 5.09
CA ILE A 306 2.99 -12.76 6.13
C ILE A 306 3.39 -12.13 7.47
N PRO A 307 2.55 -11.27 8.08
CA PRO A 307 2.84 -10.69 9.38
C PRO A 307 2.89 -11.76 10.48
N GLU A 308 3.54 -11.43 11.59
CA GLU A 308 3.58 -12.31 12.77
C GLU A 308 2.18 -12.37 13.40
N LEU A 309 1.71 -13.58 13.70
CA LEU A 309 0.43 -13.81 14.39
C LEU A 309 0.57 -13.40 15.87
N PRO A 310 -0.19 -12.41 16.36
CA PRO A 310 -0.23 -12.10 17.78
C PRO A 310 -0.64 -13.31 18.62
N SER A 311 0.04 -13.53 19.74
CA SER A 311 -0.22 -14.69 20.62
C SER A 311 -1.67 -14.74 21.13
N ALA A 312 -2.26 -13.56 21.38
CA ALA A 312 -3.66 -13.41 21.78
C ALA A 312 -4.66 -13.96 20.74
N TRP A 313 -4.25 -14.12 19.48
CA TRP A 313 -5.11 -14.50 18.37
C TRP A 313 -4.98 -15.98 17.98
N GLN A 314 -4.06 -16.74 18.58
CA GLN A 314 -3.77 -18.13 18.18
C GLN A 314 -4.98 -19.08 18.21
N LYS A 315 -5.97 -18.80 19.08
CA LYS A 315 -7.19 -19.61 19.22
C LYS A 315 -8.39 -19.03 18.46
N LEU A 316 -8.21 -17.94 17.72
CA LEU A 316 -9.30 -17.35 16.94
C LEU A 316 -9.59 -18.21 15.70
N PRO A 317 -10.86 -18.36 15.30
CA PRO A 317 -11.20 -19.02 14.06
C PRO A 317 -10.67 -18.20 12.86
N GLU A 318 -10.35 -18.90 11.76
CA GLU A 318 -9.74 -18.29 10.56
C GLU A 318 -10.50 -17.04 10.07
N GLN A 319 -11.84 -17.06 10.09
CA GLN A 319 -12.65 -15.90 9.73
C GLN A 319 -12.36 -14.66 10.59
N LYS A 320 -12.17 -14.84 11.90
CA LYS A 320 -11.83 -13.73 12.81
C LYS A 320 -10.40 -13.26 12.63
N LEU A 321 -9.49 -14.14 12.21
CA LEU A 321 -8.13 -13.76 11.83
C LEU A 321 -8.13 -12.87 10.58
N ARG A 322 -8.89 -13.23 9.53
CA ARG A 322 -9.02 -12.42 8.31
C ARG A 322 -9.47 -10.99 8.57
N GLN A 323 -10.43 -10.81 9.48
CA GLN A 323 -10.96 -9.49 9.88
C GLN A 323 -9.96 -8.62 10.67
N ARG A 324 -8.81 -9.16 11.06
CA ARG A 324 -7.79 -8.46 11.85
C ARG A 324 -6.52 -8.13 11.08
N ILE A 325 -6.29 -8.81 9.96
CA ILE A 325 -5.11 -8.59 9.12
C ILE A 325 -5.30 -7.32 8.32
N THR A 326 -4.32 -6.42 8.37
CA THR A 326 -4.36 -5.14 7.66
C THR A 326 -3.47 -5.16 6.42
N ARG A 327 -3.85 -4.36 5.41
CA ARG A 327 -3.02 -4.11 4.21
C ARG A 327 -1.59 -3.72 4.57
N ASN A 328 -1.44 -2.82 5.53
CA ASN A 328 -0.13 -2.28 5.90
C ASN A 328 0.74 -3.33 6.59
N ALA A 329 0.16 -4.22 7.40
CA ALA A 329 0.88 -5.35 7.98
C ALA A 329 1.35 -6.35 6.90
N MET A 330 0.55 -6.53 5.83
CA MET A 330 0.93 -7.35 4.66
C MET A 330 1.98 -6.70 3.74
N LEU A 331 2.31 -5.42 3.98
CA LEU A 331 3.45 -4.73 3.39
C LEU A 331 4.63 -4.60 4.36
N GLY A 332 4.43 -4.97 5.63
CA GLY A 332 5.42 -4.74 6.68
C GLY A 332 5.59 -3.29 7.10
N ALA A 333 4.66 -2.40 6.72
CA ALA A 333 4.67 -1.03 7.22
C ALA A 333 4.15 -0.95 8.67
N GLU A 334 3.50 -2.01 9.16
CA GLU A 334 2.96 -2.12 10.52
C GLU A 334 3.12 -3.54 11.08
N ILE A 335 2.94 -3.65 12.40
CA ILE A 335 2.64 -4.92 13.06
C ILE A 335 1.18 -5.00 13.46
N LEU A 336 0.73 -6.23 13.72
CA LEU A 336 -0.60 -6.49 14.25
C LEU A 336 -0.58 -6.31 15.77
N LEU A 337 -1.38 -5.37 16.25
CA LEU A 337 -1.57 -5.11 17.68
C LEU A 337 -2.71 -6.00 18.21
N PRO A 338 -2.51 -6.72 19.33
CA PRO A 338 -3.45 -7.73 19.84
C PRO A 338 -4.82 -7.18 20.25
#